data_AF-A0A9E1ZU30-F1
#
_entry.id   AF-A0A9E1ZU30-F1
#
_cell.length_a   1.000
_cell.length_b   1.000
_cell.length_c   1.000
_cell.angle_alpha   90.00
_cell.angle_beta   90.00
_cell.angle_gamma   90.00
#
_symmetry.space_group_name_H-M   'P 1'
#
loop_
_entity.id
_entity.type
_entity.pdbx_description
1 polymer ?
#
loop_
_entity_poly.entity_id
_entity_poly.type
_entity_poly.pdbx_seq_one_letter_code
_entity_poly.pdbx_strand_id
1 'polypeptide(L)'
;MFENYKSKESPSYFVVANDGSYSSHSSCPPMGYECVVEGPENILFSCSERAKARGTECSLFAIGRKIVWKGSVSFRHRTRGYTAIITVSEFGNENVVYTGRGIKSGSGRAIELRFASCTGEANLLTNEWSVDACAGKFSAAGTIKAGVGRVSFSGYGADSNGKNVEIKLINMSGEARKSSFPATLSARALCQFALSKDMPSKKWETDPEMVEYVNETIRRGMSISECNEFAGNSPQSVTTQMPYKYSLQGAWEGVSDKVSGDILTDNNKSGGSLRLNVKQISTPCLGKWKWTKGKYGTEISPSGEWSVVCNQALSAAGTFRSLKRGHGKIEGEDNYNRKIYMSYN
;
A
#
# COMPACT_ATOMS: atom_id res chain seq x y z
N MET A 1 -6.58 20.25 -12.20
CA MET A 1 -5.98 20.17 -13.56
C MET A 1 -6.41 18.89 -14.26
N PHE A 2 -6.10 17.71 -13.74
CA PHE A 2 -6.48 16.44 -14.38
C PHE A 2 -8.00 16.20 -14.50
N GLU A 3 -8.80 16.55 -13.49
CA GLU A 3 -10.27 16.44 -13.56
C GLU A 3 -10.87 17.24 -14.73
N ASN A 4 -10.34 18.44 -14.99
CA ASN A 4 -10.76 19.29 -16.11
C ASN A 4 -10.36 18.73 -17.49
N TYR A 5 -9.30 17.91 -17.52
CA TYR A 5 -8.93 17.19 -18.73
C TYR A 5 -9.88 16.01 -18.98
N LYS A 6 -10.22 15.24 -17.93
CA LYS A 6 -11.15 14.10 -18.04
C LYS A 6 -12.56 14.50 -18.50
N SER A 7 -12.99 15.72 -18.16
CA SER A 7 -14.30 16.26 -18.54
C SER A 7 -14.40 16.68 -20.02
N LYS A 8 -13.30 16.66 -20.78
CA LYS A 8 -13.35 16.85 -22.23
C LYS A 8 -14.07 15.67 -22.89
N GLU A 9 -14.73 15.92 -24.02
CA GLU A 9 -15.52 14.92 -24.75
C GLU A 9 -14.61 13.81 -25.28
N SER A 10 -13.50 14.18 -25.92
CA SER A 10 -12.50 13.27 -26.46
C SER A 10 -11.08 13.68 -26.02
N PRO A 11 -10.69 13.41 -24.76
CA PRO A 11 -9.33 13.69 -24.30
C PRO A 11 -8.33 12.76 -25.00
N SER A 12 -7.15 13.27 -25.37
CA SER A 12 -6.14 12.49 -26.10
C SER A 12 -4.88 12.28 -25.25
N TYR A 13 -4.21 13.35 -24.83
CA TYR A 13 -3.02 13.26 -23.98
C TYR A 13 -3.06 14.28 -22.85
N PHE A 14 -2.56 13.89 -21.68
CA PHE A 14 -2.31 14.78 -20.54
C PHE A 14 -0.86 14.62 -20.10
N VAL A 15 -0.12 15.72 -20.08
CA VAL A 15 1.27 15.78 -19.63
C VAL A 15 1.38 16.72 -18.43
N VAL A 16 2.31 16.42 -17.55
CA VAL A 16 2.54 17.21 -16.34
C VAL A 16 4.04 17.39 -16.13
N ALA A 17 4.44 18.57 -15.65
CA ALA A 17 5.80 18.80 -15.19
C ALA A 17 6.10 17.88 -13.99
N ASN A 18 7.32 17.35 -13.90
CA ASN A 18 7.71 16.39 -12.86
C ASN A 18 7.62 17.00 -11.44
N ASP A 19 7.65 18.32 -11.32
CA ASP A 19 7.44 19.06 -10.07
C ASP A 19 5.95 19.42 -9.79
N GLY A 20 5.04 19.04 -10.69
CA GLY A 20 3.61 19.33 -10.63
C GLY A 20 3.22 20.79 -10.85
N SER A 21 4.16 21.65 -11.22
CA SER A 21 3.95 23.10 -11.32
C SER A 21 3.20 23.56 -12.58
N TYR A 22 3.11 22.67 -13.57
CA TYR A 22 2.50 22.95 -14.87
C TYR A 22 1.93 21.67 -15.49
N SER A 23 0.88 21.81 -16.30
CA SER A 23 0.33 20.71 -17.10
C SER A 23 -0.13 21.21 -18.46
N SER A 24 -0.10 20.34 -19.45
CA SER A 24 -0.64 20.59 -20.78
C SER A 24 -1.49 19.40 -21.22
N HIS A 25 -2.42 19.61 -22.14
CA HIS A 25 -3.30 18.56 -22.62
C HIS A 25 -3.77 18.80 -24.04
N SER A 26 -4.21 17.73 -24.70
CA SER A 26 -4.97 17.80 -25.94
C SER A 26 -6.28 17.04 -25.83
N SER A 27 -7.23 17.47 -26.66
CA SER A 27 -8.50 16.81 -26.87
C SER A 27 -8.94 17.02 -28.31
N CYS A 28 -9.60 16.03 -28.90
CA CYS A 28 -10.27 16.19 -30.19
C CYS A 28 -11.49 17.12 -30.04
N PRO A 29 -11.76 17.99 -31.02
CA PRO A 29 -12.98 18.78 -31.06
C PRO A 29 -14.23 17.88 -31.26
N PRO A 30 -15.42 18.33 -30.83
CA PRO A 30 -16.67 17.64 -31.11
C PRO A 30 -16.98 17.68 -32.61
N MET A 31 -17.27 16.52 -33.20
CA MET A 31 -17.92 16.27 -34.50
C MET A 31 -17.54 17.14 -35.72
N GLY A 32 -16.98 16.49 -36.76
CA GLY A 32 -16.94 17.02 -38.14
C GLY A 32 -15.55 17.26 -38.73
N TYR A 33 -14.50 17.25 -37.91
CA TYR A 33 -13.12 17.30 -38.37
C TYR A 33 -12.43 15.96 -38.05
N GLU A 34 -11.72 15.37 -39.02
CA GLU A 34 -10.88 14.20 -38.76
C GLU A 34 -9.90 14.55 -37.64
N CYS A 35 -10.01 13.85 -36.51
CA CYS A 35 -9.06 14.03 -35.44
C CYS A 35 -7.75 13.35 -35.84
N VAL A 36 -6.86 14.12 -36.46
CA VAL A 36 -5.46 13.71 -36.62
C VAL A 36 -4.82 13.86 -35.25
N VAL A 37 -4.87 12.77 -34.47
CA VAL A 37 -4.16 12.69 -33.20
C VAL A 37 -2.68 12.52 -33.52
N GLU A 38 -1.98 13.63 -33.72
CA GLU A 38 -0.52 13.64 -33.64
C GLU A 38 -0.11 13.08 -32.27
N GLY A 39 1.00 12.35 -32.22
CA GLY A 39 1.46 11.71 -30.99
C GLY A 39 1.72 12.71 -29.85
N PRO A 40 2.09 12.21 -28.65
CA PRO A 40 2.26 13.07 -27.49
C PRO A 40 3.43 14.06 -27.63
N GLU A 41 4.26 13.96 -28.68
CA GLU A 41 5.49 14.73 -28.85
C GLU A 41 5.24 16.24 -28.82
N ASN A 42 4.20 16.74 -29.52
CA ASN A 42 3.93 18.17 -29.62
C ASN A 42 3.50 18.80 -28.29
N ILE A 43 2.74 18.04 -27.50
CA ILE A 43 2.24 18.49 -26.18
C ILE A 43 3.34 18.35 -25.13
N LEU A 44 4.14 17.29 -25.21
CA LEU A 44 5.34 17.12 -24.39
C LEU A 44 6.33 18.25 -24.65
N PHE A 45 6.62 18.58 -25.91
CA PHE A 45 7.48 19.69 -26.29
C PHE A 45 6.98 21.01 -25.71
N SER A 46 5.71 21.33 -25.93
CA SER A 46 5.09 22.57 -25.43
C SER A 46 5.11 22.66 -23.90
N CYS A 47 4.93 21.53 -23.21
CA CYS A 47 5.03 21.49 -21.76
C CYS A 47 6.47 21.67 -21.28
N SER A 48 7.41 20.94 -21.89
CA SER A 48 8.82 20.97 -21.55
C SER A 48 9.45 22.34 -21.78
N GLU A 49 9.11 23.05 -22.86
CA GLU A 49 9.58 24.44 -23.09
C GLU A 49 9.19 25.37 -21.93
N ARG A 50 7.97 25.24 -21.40
CA ARG A 50 7.52 26.03 -20.25
C ARG A 50 8.13 25.56 -18.93
N ALA A 51 8.37 24.25 -18.79
CA ALA A 51 8.95 23.64 -17.60
C ALA A 51 10.47 23.92 -17.47
N LYS A 52 11.19 24.09 -18.59
CA LYS A 52 12.62 24.41 -18.64
C LYS A 52 12.98 25.66 -17.83
N ALA A 53 12.15 26.71 -17.88
CA ALA A 53 12.35 27.92 -17.09
C ALA A 53 12.39 27.68 -15.57
N ARG A 54 11.91 26.52 -15.11
CA ARG A 54 11.90 26.10 -13.71
C ARG A 54 12.86 24.94 -13.41
N GLY A 55 13.69 24.54 -14.38
CA GLY A 55 14.64 23.44 -14.23
C GLY A 55 13.96 22.08 -14.07
N THR A 56 12.79 21.88 -14.67
CA THR A 56 12.06 20.61 -14.63
C THR A 56 11.60 20.20 -16.03
N GLU A 57 11.28 18.92 -16.20
CA GLU A 57 10.81 18.32 -17.46
C GLU A 57 9.36 17.88 -17.34
N CYS A 58 8.68 17.75 -18.47
CA CYS A 58 7.33 17.19 -18.51
C CYS A 58 7.33 15.73 -18.92
N SER A 59 6.42 14.98 -18.32
CA SER A 59 6.23 13.56 -18.59
C SER A 59 4.76 13.26 -18.91
N LEU A 60 4.54 12.22 -19.71
CA LEU A 60 3.20 11.79 -20.07
C LEU A 60 2.50 11.14 -18.88
N PHE A 61 1.34 11.66 -18.51
CA PHE A 61 0.59 11.22 -17.34
C PHE A 61 -0.64 10.41 -17.71
N ALA A 62 -1.36 10.79 -18.77
CA ALA A 62 -2.51 10.02 -19.26
C ALA A 62 -2.60 10.00 -20.79
N ILE A 63 -3.14 8.91 -21.31
CA ILE A 63 -3.57 8.73 -22.70
C ILE A 63 -5.08 8.46 -22.65
N GLY A 64 -5.87 9.28 -23.33
CA GLY A 64 -7.31 9.30 -23.13
C GLY A 64 -7.65 9.52 -21.65
N ARG A 65 -8.55 8.72 -21.10
CA ARG A 65 -8.89 8.76 -19.67
C ARG A 65 -8.03 7.83 -18.82
N LYS A 66 -7.08 7.10 -19.42
CA LYS A 66 -6.23 6.13 -18.73
C LYS A 66 -4.94 6.78 -18.25
N ILE A 67 -4.67 6.67 -16.95
CA ILE A 67 -3.38 7.07 -16.38
C ILE A 67 -2.32 6.06 -16.83
N VAL A 68 -1.23 6.56 -17.42
CA VAL A 68 -0.09 5.75 -17.91
C VAL A 68 1.21 6.06 -17.16
N TRP A 69 1.15 6.95 -16.17
CA TRP A 69 2.27 7.36 -15.35
C TRP A 69 2.89 6.17 -14.59
N LYS A 70 4.22 6.00 -14.71
CA LYS A 70 4.98 4.90 -14.08
C LYS A 70 5.82 5.32 -12.87
N GLY A 71 5.68 6.55 -12.39
CA GLY A 71 6.41 7.07 -11.22
C GLY A 71 5.53 7.30 -9.99
N SER A 72 6.14 7.64 -8.86
CA SER A 72 5.41 8.08 -7.67
C SER A 72 4.73 9.44 -7.90
N VAL A 73 3.46 9.57 -7.57
CA VAL A 73 2.71 10.85 -7.65
C VAL A 73 2.63 11.45 -6.24
N SER A 74 3.02 12.71 -6.10
CA SER A 74 2.84 13.47 -4.86
C SER A 74 2.02 14.73 -5.12
N PHE A 75 0.98 14.94 -4.33
CA PHE A 75 0.08 16.08 -4.50
C PHE A 75 0.57 17.24 -3.63
N ARG A 76 0.94 18.37 -4.25
CA ARG A 76 1.30 19.59 -3.53
C ARG A 76 0.02 20.34 -3.14
N HIS A 77 -0.47 20.14 -1.92
CA HIS A 77 -1.61 20.89 -1.39
C HIS A 77 -1.15 22.06 -0.50
N ARG A 78 -1.64 23.27 -0.77
CA ARG A 78 -1.23 24.54 -0.11
C ARG A 78 -1.80 24.78 1.29
N THR A 79 -2.21 23.75 2.04
CA THR A 79 -2.88 23.96 3.34
C THR A 79 -2.14 23.29 4.49
N ARG A 80 -1.83 24.06 5.55
CA ARG A 80 -1.45 23.55 6.88
C ARG A 80 -2.57 22.64 7.38
N GLY A 81 -2.36 21.34 7.36
CA GLY A 81 -3.39 20.35 7.70
C GLY A 81 -2.91 18.93 7.41
N TYR A 82 -3.78 17.97 7.70
CA TYR A 82 -3.57 16.56 7.44
C TYR A 82 -4.36 16.17 6.18
N THR A 83 -3.82 15.23 5.39
CA THR A 83 -4.66 14.42 4.52
C THR A 83 -5.19 13.28 5.36
N ALA A 84 -6.51 13.16 5.42
CA ALA A 84 -7.17 12.05 6.10
C ALA A 84 -7.56 11.02 5.05
N ILE A 85 -7.13 9.79 5.24
CA ILE A 85 -7.49 8.65 4.37
C ILE A 85 -8.22 7.65 5.26
N ILE A 86 -9.44 7.33 4.89
CA ILE A 86 -10.20 6.25 5.50
C ILE A 86 -10.32 5.13 4.49
N THR A 87 -9.86 3.96 4.89
CA THR A 87 -10.00 2.73 4.12
C THR A 87 -11.06 1.90 4.82
N VAL A 88 -12.22 1.77 4.18
CA VAL A 88 -13.23 0.81 4.61
C VAL A 88 -12.93 -0.49 3.89
N SER A 89 -12.55 -1.51 4.64
CA SER A 89 -12.36 -2.84 4.09
C SER A 89 -13.68 -3.60 4.21
N GLU A 90 -14.42 -3.65 3.09
CA GLU A 90 -15.44 -4.67 2.91
C GLU A 90 -14.75 -5.99 2.57
N PHE A 91 -15.08 -7.06 3.29
CA PHE A 91 -14.53 -8.38 2.99
C PHE A 91 -14.94 -8.79 1.57
N GLY A 92 -14.01 -8.65 0.63
CA GLY A 92 -14.09 -9.24 -0.70
C GLY A 92 -14.41 -8.31 -1.87
N ASN A 93 -14.35 -6.98 -1.74
CA ASN A 93 -14.32 -6.05 -2.88
C ASN A 93 -13.52 -4.77 -2.55
N GLU A 94 -13.24 -3.97 -3.58
CA GLU A 94 -12.42 -2.74 -3.56
C GLU A 94 -12.49 -1.98 -2.23
N ASN A 95 -11.31 -1.67 -1.67
CA ASN A 95 -11.22 -0.74 -0.54
C ASN A 95 -11.94 0.55 -0.93
N VAL A 96 -13.04 0.89 -0.23
CA VAL A 96 -13.64 2.21 -0.42
C VAL A 96 -12.75 3.18 0.32
N VAL A 97 -11.93 3.89 -0.45
CA VAL A 97 -10.99 4.87 0.07
C VAL A 97 -11.66 6.23 0.06
N TYR A 98 -12.09 6.68 1.23
CA TYR A 98 -12.49 8.07 1.42
C TYR A 98 -11.25 8.90 1.67
N THR A 99 -10.96 9.82 0.74
CA THR A 99 -9.89 10.80 0.94
C THR A 99 -10.52 12.13 1.32
N GLY A 100 -10.03 12.70 2.42
CA GLY A 100 -10.54 13.92 3.02
C GLY A 100 -9.43 14.77 3.61
N ARG A 101 -9.83 15.82 4.30
CA ARG A 101 -8.95 16.79 4.92
C ARG A 101 -9.09 16.70 6.44
N GLY A 102 -7.97 16.60 7.13
CA GLY A 102 -7.87 16.86 8.55
C GLY A 102 -7.43 18.30 8.81
N ILE A 103 -8.20 19.07 9.56
CA ILE A 103 -7.86 20.43 9.98
C ILE A 103 -7.65 20.40 11.48
N LYS A 104 -6.48 20.85 11.94
CA LYS A 104 -6.23 20.94 13.38
C LYS A 104 -7.19 21.96 13.98
N SER A 105 -8.03 21.54 14.92
CA SER A 105 -9.00 22.42 15.58
C SER A 105 -8.41 23.01 16.86
N GLY A 106 -8.62 24.31 17.08
CA GLY A 106 -8.29 25.03 18.32
C GLY A 106 -6.87 24.79 18.85
N SER A 107 -6.77 24.36 20.11
CA SER A 107 -5.52 24.14 20.86
C SER A 107 -4.63 23.00 20.33
N GLY A 108 -4.97 22.43 19.18
CA GLY A 108 -4.20 21.36 18.55
C GLY A 108 -4.44 19.97 19.14
N ARG A 109 -5.51 19.78 19.91
CA ARG A 109 -5.85 18.52 20.58
C ARG A 109 -6.86 17.67 19.80
N ALA A 110 -7.55 18.28 18.84
CA ALA A 110 -8.47 17.62 17.94
C ALA A 110 -8.10 17.91 16.49
N ILE A 111 -8.37 16.95 15.61
CA ILE A 111 -8.28 17.10 14.16
C ILE A 111 -9.69 16.92 13.62
N GLU A 112 -10.27 18.00 13.14
CA GLU A 112 -11.55 17.97 12.42
C GLU A 112 -11.33 17.26 11.08
N LEU A 113 -12.09 16.20 10.83
CA LEU A 113 -12.02 15.40 9.61
C LEU A 113 -13.16 15.79 8.68
N ARG A 114 -12.86 16.04 7.40
CA ARG A 114 -13.85 16.36 6.36
C ARG A 114 -13.63 15.49 5.14
N PHE A 115 -14.60 14.64 4.82
CA PHE A 115 -14.57 13.71 3.68
C PHE A 115 -15.77 13.98 2.79
N ALA A 116 -15.63 14.70 1.68
CA ALA A 116 -16.78 15.06 0.83
C ALA A 116 -17.99 15.59 1.63
N SER A 117 -19.05 14.79 1.83
CA SER A 117 -20.24 15.10 2.63
C SER A 117 -20.21 14.66 4.10
N CYS A 118 -19.12 14.04 4.56
CA CYS A 118 -18.96 13.58 5.94
C CYS A 118 -18.06 14.52 6.75
N THR A 119 -18.38 14.62 8.02
CA THR A 119 -17.59 15.32 9.03
C THR A 119 -17.27 14.38 10.17
N GLY A 120 -16.15 14.58 10.83
CA GLY A 120 -15.72 13.78 11.96
C GLY A 120 -14.64 14.48 12.77
N GLU A 121 -14.12 13.79 13.76
CA GLU A 121 -13.07 14.30 14.62
C GLU A 121 -12.11 13.16 15.01
N ALA A 122 -10.82 13.46 15.05
CA ALA A 122 -9.83 12.64 15.76
C ALA A 122 -9.34 13.40 16.99
N ASN A 123 -9.66 12.91 18.18
CA ASN A 123 -9.23 13.46 19.46
C ASN A 123 -7.92 12.80 19.89
N LEU A 124 -6.84 13.58 19.85
CA LEU A 124 -5.48 13.09 20.13
C LEU A 124 -5.22 12.89 21.63
N LEU A 125 -6.08 13.42 22.51
CA LEU A 125 -5.96 13.24 23.96
C LEU A 125 -6.58 11.92 24.40
N THR A 126 -7.78 11.61 23.90
CA THR A 126 -8.47 10.35 24.22
C THR A 126 -8.01 9.19 23.33
N ASN A 127 -7.24 9.47 22.27
CA ASN A 127 -6.83 8.49 21.26
C ASN A 127 -8.02 7.87 20.52
N GLU A 128 -9.07 8.65 20.32
CA GLU A 128 -10.30 8.21 19.66
C GLU A 128 -10.52 9.02 18.38
N TRP A 129 -11.20 8.41 17.42
CA TRP A 129 -11.67 9.11 16.23
C TRP A 129 -13.08 8.64 15.88
N SER A 130 -13.85 9.54 15.28
CA SER A 130 -15.16 9.24 14.72
C SER A 130 -15.39 10.02 13.43
N VAL A 131 -16.21 9.46 12.55
CA VAL A 131 -16.76 10.12 11.38
C VAL A 131 -18.25 9.86 11.38
N ASP A 132 -19.01 10.95 11.33
CA ASP A 132 -20.46 10.94 11.33
C ASP A 132 -21.01 10.83 9.91
N ALA A 133 -22.21 10.25 9.85
CA ALA A 133 -22.90 9.76 8.66
C ALA A 133 -22.62 10.53 7.35
N CYS A 134 -21.76 9.96 6.50
CA CYS A 134 -21.53 10.38 5.12
C CYS A 134 -22.84 10.31 4.31
N ALA A 135 -23.59 11.42 4.24
CA ALA A 135 -24.91 11.45 3.59
C ALA A 135 -25.84 10.30 4.02
N GLY A 136 -25.81 9.92 5.31
CA GLY A 136 -26.65 8.84 5.86
C GLY A 136 -26.17 7.40 5.58
N LYS A 137 -25.01 7.21 4.91
CA LYS A 137 -24.57 5.89 4.43
C LYS A 137 -23.41 5.26 5.19
N PHE A 138 -22.60 6.07 5.87
CA PHE A 138 -21.40 5.56 6.55
C PHE A 138 -21.08 6.40 7.78
N SER A 139 -21.04 5.74 8.94
CA SER A 139 -20.49 6.29 10.17
C SER A 139 -19.50 5.27 10.73
N ALA A 140 -18.38 5.75 11.27
CA ALA A 140 -17.37 4.88 11.85
C ALA A 140 -16.66 5.54 13.02
N ALA A 141 -16.22 4.74 13.97
CA ALA A 141 -15.43 5.20 15.11
C ALA A 141 -14.39 4.15 15.51
N GLY A 142 -13.32 4.62 16.15
CA GLY A 142 -12.25 3.74 16.58
C GLY A 142 -11.19 4.43 17.41
N THR A 143 -10.07 3.75 17.56
CA THR A 143 -8.90 4.27 18.28
C THR A 143 -7.81 4.67 17.29
N ILE A 144 -7.07 5.73 17.63
CA ILE A 144 -5.98 6.27 16.82
C ILE A 144 -4.71 6.34 17.66
N LYS A 145 -3.55 6.11 17.03
CA LYS A 145 -2.23 6.16 17.66
C LYS A 145 -1.26 6.94 16.77
N ALA A 146 -0.11 7.32 17.33
CA ALA A 146 0.98 7.90 16.55
C ALA A 146 1.40 6.93 15.44
N GLY A 147 1.50 7.44 14.22
CA GLY A 147 1.91 6.66 13.05
C GLY A 147 3.43 6.59 12.88
N VAL A 148 3.87 5.86 11.85
CA VAL A 148 5.29 5.71 11.49
C VAL A 148 5.56 6.39 10.14
N GLY A 149 6.71 7.06 10.04
CA GLY A 149 7.15 7.71 8.80
C GLY A 149 6.28 8.92 8.43
N ARG A 150 5.66 8.88 7.24
CA ARG A 150 4.80 9.98 6.73
C ARG A 150 3.40 9.99 7.34
N VAL A 151 2.99 8.88 7.96
CA VAL A 151 1.70 8.80 8.65
C VAL A 151 1.90 9.37 10.04
N SER A 152 1.29 10.52 10.32
CA SER A 152 1.38 11.14 11.64
C SER A 152 0.52 10.41 12.66
N PHE A 153 -0.62 9.90 12.23
CA PHE A 153 -1.50 9.10 13.07
C PHE A 153 -2.17 7.99 12.25
N SER A 154 -2.32 6.80 12.84
CA SER A 154 -3.08 5.70 12.25
C SER A 154 -3.96 5.02 13.29
N GLY A 155 -5.11 4.52 12.85
CA GLY A 155 -6.11 3.98 13.75
C GLY A 155 -6.96 2.90 13.11
N TYR A 156 -7.60 2.11 13.96
CA TYR A 156 -8.54 1.06 13.57
C TYR A 156 -9.85 1.27 14.32
N GLY A 157 -10.95 0.98 13.64
CA GLY A 157 -12.30 1.14 14.14
C GLY A 157 -13.29 0.24 13.40
N ALA A 158 -14.57 0.46 13.68
CA ALA A 158 -15.65 -0.20 12.95
C ALA A 158 -16.68 0.82 12.48
N ASP A 159 -17.35 0.52 11.37
CA ASP A 159 -18.52 1.26 10.92
C ASP A 159 -19.79 0.84 11.67
N SER A 160 -20.91 1.53 11.44
CA SER A 160 -22.21 1.20 12.02
C SER A 160 -22.76 -0.18 11.64
N ASN A 161 -22.19 -0.82 10.62
CA ASN A 161 -22.52 -2.19 10.20
C ASN A 161 -21.51 -3.23 10.72
N GLY A 162 -20.58 -2.82 11.59
CA GLY A 162 -19.53 -3.70 12.14
C GLY A 162 -18.38 -4.00 11.17
N LYS A 163 -18.25 -3.28 10.06
CA LYS A 163 -17.14 -3.43 9.10
C LYS A 163 -15.88 -2.79 9.64
N ASN A 164 -14.73 -3.42 9.39
CA ASN A 164 -13.45 -2.87 9.82
C ASN A 164 -13.08 -1.61 9.03
N VAL A 165 -12.59 -0.59 9.73
CA VAL A 165 -12.17 0.67 9.16
C VAL A 165 -10.78 1.03 9.63
N GLU A 166 -9.89 1.35 8.69
CA GLU A 166 -8.57 1.92 8.98
C GLU A 166 -8.58 3.42 8.66
N ILE A 167 -8.03 4.24 9.56
CA ILE A 167 -7.78 5.66 9.32
C ILE A 167 -6.28 5.97 9.31
N LYS A 168 -5.85 6.83 8.40
CA LYS A 168 -4.49 7.37 8.32
C LYS A 168 -4.54 8.90 8.17
N LEU A 169 -3.86 9.60 9.07
CA LEU A 169 -3.66 11.05 9.02
C LEU A 169 -2.22 11.36 8.64
N ILE A 170 -2.04 11.98 7.49
CA ILE A 170 -0.72 12.32 6.92
C ILE A 170 -0.54 13.82 7.05
N ASN A 171 0.41 14.28 7.87
CA ASN A 171 0.66 15.71 8.03
C ASN A 171 1.28 16.29 6.75
N MET A 172 0.59 17.25 6.14
CA MET A 172 1.08 17.99 4.97
C MET A 172 1.81 19.28 5.34
N SER A 173 1.77 19.70 6.61
CA SER A 173 2.50 20.85 7.16
C SER A 173 3.87 20.50 7.70
N GLY A 174 4.25 19.22 7.74
CA GLY A 174 5.66 18.91 7.69
C GLY A 174 6.11 19.47 6.36
N GLU A 175 6.84 20.58 6.38
CA GLU A 175 7.70 20.95 5.25
C GLU A 175 8.19 19.64 4.67
N ALA A 176 7.97 19.40 3.38
CA ALA A 176 8.83 18.47 2.68
C ALA A 176 10.21 19.01 3.02
N ARG A 177 10.86 18.43 4.04
CA ARG A 177 12.15 18.91 4.55
C ARG A 177 12.93 19.03 3.28
N LYS A 178 13.23 20.26 2.90
CA LYS A 178 13.91 20.55 1.65
C LYS A 178 15.12 19.65 1.73
N SER A 179 15.16 18.65 0.85
CA SER A 179 16.13 17.58 1.01
C SER A 179 17.47 18.26 1.18
N SER A 180 18.16 18.02 2.30
CA SER A 180 19.54 18.48 2.48
C SER A 180 20.43 17.86 1.40
N PHE A 181 19.94 16.80 0.75
CA PHE A 181 20.57 16.17 -0.39
C PHE A 181 20.23 16.90 -1.70
N PRO A 182 21.23 17.32 -2.47
CA PRO A 182 21.01 17.92 -3.78
C PRO A 182 20.35 16.88 -4.71
N ALA A 183 19.49 17.36 -5.62
CA ALA A 183 18.85 16.52 -6.64
C ALA A 183 19.87 15.85 -7.58
N THR A 184 21.08 16.39 -7.66
CA THR A 184 22.23 15.83 -8.40
C THR A 184 22.84 14.59 -7.76
N LEU A 185 22.50 14.29 -6.50
CA LEU A 185 22.97 13.06 -5.86
C LEU A 185 22.33 11.86 -6.57
N SER A 186 23.16 11.05 -7.23
CA SER A 186 22.68 9.92 -8.01
C SER A 186 22.01 8.86 -7.13
N ALA A 187 21.05 8.11 -7.70
CA ALA A 187 20.42 6.98 -7.01
C ALA A 187 21.46 6.01 -6.44
N ARG A 188 22.54 5.74 -7.19
CA ARG A 188 23.68 4.93 -6.76
C ARG A 188 24.38 5.49 -5.53
N ALA A 189 24.74 6.77 -5.52
CA ALA A 189 25.43 7.39 -4.38
C ALA A 189 24.54 7.38 -3.14
N LEU A 190 23.27 7.77 -3.30
CA LEU A 190 22.30 7.79 -2.21
C LEU A 190 22.07 6.39 -1.62
N CYS A 191 21.96 5.36 -2.47
CA CYS A 191 21.83 3.98 -2.04
C CYS A 191 23.11 3.44 -1.37
N GLN A 192 24.31 3.82 -1.82
CA GLN A 192 25.57 3.46 -1.18
C GLN A 192 25.68 4.03 0.23
N PHE A 193 25.27 5.29 0.42
CA PHE A 193 25.18 5.89 1.75
C PHE A 193 24.12 5.16 2.59
N ALA A 194 22.89 5.03 2.10
CA ALA A 194 21.81 4.40 2.87
C ALA A 194 22.09 2.91 3.24
N LEU A 195 22.93 2.20 2.49
CA LEU A 195 23.35 0.82 2.76
C LEU A 195 24.64 0.68 3.61
N SER A 196 25.26 1.80 4.01
CA SER A 196 26.45 1.88 4.89
C SER A 196 27.59 0.91 4.54
N LYS A 197 28.01 0.84 3.27
CA LYS A 197 29.01 -0.15 2.79
C LYS A 197 30.34 -0.15 3.56
N ASP A 198 30.74 0.97 4.16
CA ASP A 198 32.01 1.08 4.89
C ASP A 198 31.92 0.69 6.39
N MET A 199 30.73 0.31 6.89
CA MET A 199 30.51 0.01 8.31
C MET A 199 29.60 -1.22 8.52
N PRO A 200 30.16 -2.43 8.73
CA PRO A 200 29.41 -3.71 8.72
C PRO A 200 28.41 -3.91 9.86
N SER A 201 28.32 -2.99 10.83
CA SER A 201 27.40 -3.08 11.97
C SER A 201 26.08 -2.32 11.79
N LYS A 202 25.95 -1.52 10.74
CA LYS A 202 24.83 -0.58 10.55
C LYS A 202 23.80 -1.15 9.56
N LYS A 203 22.50 -1.04 9.85
CA LYS A 203 21.41 -1.60 9.03
C LYS A 203 20.48 -0.50 8.53
N TRP A 204 19.97 -0.70 7.31
CA TRP A 204 19.02 0.14 6.55
C TRP A 204 17.82 0.68 7.35
N GLU A 205 17.44 0.09 8.49
CA GLU A 205 16.27 0.51 9.26
C GLU A 205 16.54 0.76 10.75
N THR A 206 17.74 0.45 11.25
CA THR A 206 18.01 0.47 12.69
C THR A 206 19.10 1.44 13.10
N ASP A 207 19.76 2.11 12.15
CA ASP A 207 20.81 3.07 12.45
C ASP A 207 20.30 4.53 12.40
N PRO A 208 20.27 5.25 13.53
CA PRO A 208 19.85 6.65 13.59
C PRO A 208 20.68 7.59 12.72
N GLU A 209 21.94 7.28 12.43
CA GLU A 209 22.82 8.15 11.61
C GLU A 209 22.51 8.02 10.11
N MET A 210 22.00 6.86 9.69
CA MET A 210 21.70 6.59 8.27
C MET A 210 20.24 6.93 7.91
N VAL A 211 19.43 7.29 8.92
CA VAL A 211 18.00 7.52 8.79
C VAL A 211 17.67 8.61 7.76
N GLU A 212 18.51 9.64 7.60
CA GLU A 212 18.28 10.71 6.63
C GLU A 212 18.46 10.24 5.19
N TYR A 213 19.48 9.42 4.93
CA TYR A 213 19.72 8.82 3.61
C TYR A 213 18.65 7.78 3.27
N VAL A 214 18.25 6.95 4.24
CA VAL A 214 17.18 5.96 4.10
C VAL A 214 15.83 6.66 3.86
N ASN A 215 15.55 7.73 4.58
CA ASN A 215 14.33 8.51 4.35
C ASN A 215 14.35 9.17 2.98
N GLU A 216 15.50 9.62 2.50
CA GLU A 216 15.66 10.20 1.16
C GLU A 216 15.53 9.14 0.04
N THR A 217 16.03 7.91 0.22
CA THR A 217 15.84 6.81 -0.74
C THR A 217 14.37 6.42 -0.82
N ILE A 218 13.71 6.25 0.33
CA ILE A 218 12.26 5.99 0.42
C ILE A 218 11.48 7.17 -0.17
N ARG A 219 11.93 8.42 0.05
CA ARG A 219 11.31 9.62 -0.52
C ARG A 219 11.33 9.60 -2.05
N ARG A 220 12.40 9.06 -2.64
CA ARG A 220 12.58 8.87 -4.09
C ARG A 220 11.92 7.58 -4.61
N GLY A 221 11.22 6.84 -3.76
CA GLY A 221 10.48 5.64 -4.12
C GLY A 221 11.34 4.39 -4.30
N MET A 222 12.59 4.40 -3.81
CA MET A 222 13.48 3.25 -3.91
C MET A 222 13.34 2.35 -2.69
N SER A 223 13.16 1.06 -2.96
CA SER A 223 13.22 -0.01 -1.97
C SER A 223 14.67 -0.39 -1.65
N ILE A 224 14.86 -1.13 -0.55
CA ILE A 224 16.15 -1.71 -0.19
C ILE A 224 16.69 -2.64 -1.30
N SER A 225 15.82 -3.34 -2.03
CA SER A 225 16.20 -4.24 -3.13
C SER A 225 16.79 -3.44 -4.29
N GLU A 226 16.07 -2.40 -4.74
CA GLU A 226 16.53 -1.51 -5.81
C GLU A 226 17.83 -0.79 -5.42
N CYS A 227 17.99 -0.42 -4.15
CA CYS A 227 19.23 0.18 -3.70
C CYS A 227 20.43 -0.76 -3.72
N ASN A 228 20.23 -2.05 -3.46
CA ASN A 228 21.30 -3.04 -3.63
C ASN A 228 21.73 -3.16 -5.10
N GLU A 229 20.76 -3.16 -6.03
CA GLU A 229 21.02 -3.16 -7.47
C GLU A 229 21.79 -1.90 -7.90
N PHE A 230 21.34 -0.71 -7.48
CA PHE A 230 22.01 0.56 -7.79
C PHE A 230 23.44 0.63 -7.24
N ALA A 231 23.70 0.07 -6.06
CA ALA A 231 25.02 0.05 -5.43
C ALA A 231 26.02 -0.92 -6.09
N GLY A 232 25.62 -1.61 -7.18
CA GLY A 232 26.44 -2.60 -7.85
C GLY A 232 26.65 -3.86 -7.02
N ASN A 233 25.76 -4.12 -6.05
CA ASN A 233 25.66 -5.43 -5.42
C ASN A 233 24.98 -6.36 -6.44
N SER A 234 25.68 -6.69 -7.52
CA SER A 234 25.38 -7.93 -8.26
C SER A 234 25.39 -9.04 -7.21
N PRO A 235 24.38 -9.95 -7.18
CA PRO A 235 24.23 -10.87 -6.07
C PRO A 235 25.38 -11.88 -6.05
N GLN A 236 26.49 -11.51 -5.42
CA GLN A 236 27.35 -12.47 -4.74
C GLN A 236 26.57 -12.89 -3.50
N SER A 237 25.72 -13.90 -3.70
CA SER A 237 25.32 -14.90 -2.70
C SER A 237 25.37 -14.40 -1.25
N VAL A 238 24.62 -13.34 -0.95
CA VAL A 238 24.04 -13.23 0.38
C VAL A 238 23.02 -14.35 0.39
N THR A 239 23.20 -15.32 1.26
CA THR A 239 22.23 -16.39 1.50
C THR A 239 20.99 -15.76 2.16
N THR A 240 20.26 -14.90 1.46
CA THR A 240 18.84 -14.70 1.69
C THR A 240 18.23 -16.07 1.42
N GLN A 241 18.00 -16.84 2.49
CA GLN A 241 17.12 -17.99 2.40
C GLN A 241 15.85 -17.49 1.72
N MET A 242 15.60 -17.97 0.50
CA MET A 242 14.32 -17.73 -0.15
C MET A 242 13.21 -18.06 0.85
N PRO A 243 12.12 -17.27 0.91
CA PRO A 243 10.98 -17.62 1.74
C PRO A 243 10.64 -19.07 1.45
N TYR A 244 10.68 -19.92 2.48
CA TYR A 244 10.41 -21.33 2.29
C TYR A 244 8.99 -21.44 1.73
N LYS A 245 8.88 -22.09 0.59
CA LYS A 245 7.63 -22.34 -0.11
C LYS A 245 7.23 -23.78 0.15
N TYR A 246 6.07 -23.97 0.78
CA TYR A 246 5.48 -25.30 1.00
C TYR A 246 4.22 -25.45 0.17
N SER A 247 4.03 -26.62 -0.43
CA SER A 247 2.84 -26.91 -1.23
C SER A 247 1.72 -27.37 -0.33
N LEU A 248 0.51 -26.86 -0.53
CA LEU A 248 -0.70 -27.26 0.19
C LEU A 248 -1.58 -28.14 -0.65
N GLN A 249 -2.17 -29.16 0.00
CA GLN A 249 -3.21 -30.00 -0.58
C GLN A 249 -4.23 -30.41 0.49
N GLY A 250 -5.52 -30.43 0.13
CA GLY A 250 -6.58 -30.81 1.05
C GLY A 250 -7.98 -30.77 0.45
N ALA A 251 -8.98 -30.66 1.33
CA ALA A 251 -10.39 -30.59 0.98
C ALA A 251 -11.11 -29.52 1.83
N TRP A 252 -12.21 -29.01 1.28
CA TRP A 252 -13.09 -28.02 1.89
C TRP A 252 -14.53 -28.50 1.73
N GLU A 253 -15.12 -28.92 2.84
CA GLU A 253 -16.45 -29.50 2.90
C GLU A 253 -17.49 -28.61 2.20
N GLY A 254 -18.26 -29.20 1.27
CA GLY A 254 -19.28 -28.47 0.51
C GLY A 254 -18.77 -27.37 -0.43
N VAL A 255 -17.45 -27.22 -0.61
CA VAL A 255 -16.86 -26.26 -1.57
C VAL A 255 -16.03 -26.98 -2.62
N SER A 256 -15.06 -27.80 -2.19
CA SER A 256 -14.17 -28.54 -3.08
C SER A 256 -13.62 -29.79 -2.43
N ASP A 257 -13.62 -30.89 -3.17
CA ASP A 257 -12.89 -32.12 -2.84
C ASP A 257 -11.36 -31.95 -3.01
N LYS A 258 -10.92 -30.91 -3.72
CA LYS A 258 -9.51 -30.61 -3.96
C LYS A 258 -9.21 -29.13 -3.79
N VAL A 259 -8.50 -28.81 -2.72
CA VAL A 259 -7.86 -27.51 -2.47
C VAL A 259 -6.36 -27.70 -2.66
N SER A 260 -5.73 -26.82 -3.43
CA SER A 260 -4.26 -26.74 -3.53
C SER A 260 -3.78 -25.35 -3.14
N GLY A 261 -2.48 -25.15 -2.92
CA GLY A 261 -2.02 -23.82 -2.53
C GLY A 261 -0.55 -23.76 -2.18
N ASP A 262 -0.13 -22.61 -1.66
CA ASP A 262 1.23 -22.33 -1.26
C ASP A 262 1.25 -21.63 0.11
N ILE A 263 2.17 -22.05 0.98
CA ILE A 263 2.58 -21.29 2.17
C ILE A 263 3.91 -20.61 1.86
N LEU A 264 3.98 -19.32 2.12
CA LEU A 264 5.21 -18.53 2.06
C LEU A 264 5.60 -18.11 3.47
N THR A 265 6.84 -18.37 3.88
CA THR A 265 7.35 -17.95 5.19
C THR A 265 8.07 -16.60 5.11
N ASP A 266 7.73 -15.67 6.00
CA ASP A 266 8.47 -14.42 6.14
C ASP A 266 9.88 -14.66 6.73
N ASN A 267 10.78 -13.71 6.52
CA ASN A 267 12.19 -13.80 6.95
C ASN A 267 12.38 -14.00 8.46
N ASN A 268 11.40 -13.58 9.27
CA ASN A 268 11.40 -13.73 10.73
C ASN A 268 10.88 -15.11 11.20
N LYS A 269 10.46 -15.99 10.27
CA LYS A 269 9.98 -17.37 10.50
C LYS A 269 8.81 -17.52 11.48
N SER A 270 8.17 -16.43 11.89
CA SER A 270 7.05 -16.42 12.85
C SER A 270 5.69 -16.23 12.17
N GLY A 271 5.66 -16.05 10.86
CA GLY A 271 4.45 -15.96 10.08
C GLY A 271 4.73 -15.88 8.59
N GLY A 272 3.68 -15.58 7.83
CA GLY A 272 3.80 -15.29 6.42
C GLY A 272 2.46 -15.30 5.70
N SER A 273 2.53 -15.55 4.39
CA SER A 273 1.38 -15.49 3.50
C SER A 273 0.93 -16.87 3.08
N LEU A 274 -0.38 -16.97 2.81
CA LEU A 274 -1.07 -18.21 2.45
C LEU A 274 -1.86 -17.93 1.16
N ARG A 275 -1.75 -18.84 0.18
CA ARG A 275 -2.54 -18.79 -1.05
C ARG A 275 -3.21 -20.13 -1.28
N LEU A 276 -4.53 -20.17 -1.43
CA LEU A 276 -5.27 -21.38 -1.79
C LEU A 276 -5.89 -21.22 -3.18
N ASN A 277 -5.84 -22.28 -3.97
CA ASN A 277 -6.54 -22.43 -5.23
C ASN A 277 -7.63 -23.49 -5.03
N VAL A 278 -8.87 -23.09 -5.22
CA VAL A 278 -10.05 -23.92 -5.03
C VAL A 278 -10.72 -24.04 -6.39
N LYS A 279 -10.89 -25.24 -6.94
CA LYS A 279 -11.27 -25.46 -8.34
C LYS A 279 -12.58 -24.76 -8.74
N GLN A 280 -13.51 -24.63 -7.80
CA GLN A 280 -14.84 -24.04 -7.96
C GLN A 280 -14.82 -22.50 -7.81
N ILE A 281 -13.67 -21.91 -7.45
CA ILE A 281 -13.50 -20.47 -7.25
C ILE A 281 -12.48 -19.97 -8.26
N SER A 282 -12.90 -19.04 -9.11
CA SER A 282 -12.06 -18.50 -10.18
C SER A 282 -10.87 -17.68 -9.66
N THR A 283 -10.97 -17.13 -8.44
CA THR A 283 -9.93 -16.35 -7.79
C THR A 283 -9.26 -17.15 -6.67
N PRO A 284 -7.92 -17.07 -6.55
CA PRO A 284 -7.22 -17.70 -5.44
C PRO A 284 -7.59 -17.03 -4.12
N CYS A 285 -7.76 -17.82 -3.07
CA CYS A 285 -7.91 -17.31 -1.72
C CYS A 285 -6.57 -16.81 -1.20
N LEU A 286 -6.55 -15.61 -0.63
CA LEU A 286 -5.37 -14.98 -0.09
C LEU A 286 -5.51 -14.83 1.42
N GLY A 287 -4.41 -15.06 2.12
CA GLY A 287 -4.44 -15.16 3.56
C GLY A 287 -3.10 -14.97 4.23
N LYS A 288 -3.11 -15.09 5.55
CA LYS A 288 -1.93 -15.01 6.41
C LYS A 288 -1.93 -16.15 7.40
N TRP A 289 -0.73 -16.48 7.87
CA TRP A 289 -0.54 -17.43 8.96
C TRP A 289 0.46 -16.86 9.98
N LYS A 290 0.35 -17.30 11.23
CA LYS A 290 1.21 -16.86 12.32
C LYS A 290 1.47 -18.00 13.30
N TRP A 291 2.73 -18.22 13.64
CA TRP A 291 3.16 -19.13 14.70
C TRP A 291 2.76 -18.54 16.07
N THR A 292 2.04 -19.29 16.89
CA THR A 292 1.65 -18.88 18.24
C THR A 292 2.42 -19.62 19.34
N LYS A 293 2.67 -20.93 19.22
CA LYS A 293 3.34 -21.73 20.27
C LYS A 293 4.05 -22.99 19.79
N GLY A 294 4.81 -23.62 20.69
CA GLY A 294 5.52 -24.88 20.45
C GLY A 294 6.88 -24.69 19.77
N LYS A 295 7.69 -25.76 19.74
CA LYS A 295 9.03 -25.79 19.12
C LYS A 295 9.35 -27.20 18.62
N TYR A 296 10.02 -27.29 17.46
CA TYR A 296 10.45 -28.59 16.94
C TYR A 296 11.42 -29.28 17.91
N GLY A 297 11.24 -30.59 18.10
CA GLY A 297 12.05 -31.38 19.03
C GLY A 297 11.67 -31.22 20.51
N THR A 298 10.55 -30.57 20.81
CA THR A 298 9.97 -30.50 22.16
C THR A 298 8.63 -31.24 22.22
N GLU A 299 8.13 -31.49 23.43
CA GLU A 299 6.82 -32.12 23.66
C GLU A 299 5.68 -31.36 22.96
N ILE A 300 5.76 -30.03 22.94
CA ILE A 300 4.78 -29.16 22.29
C ILE A 300 5.24 -28.85 20.86
N SER A 301 4.67 -29.56 19.89
CA SER A 301 4.95 -29.32 18.47
C SER A 301 4.55 -27.89 18.04
N PRO A 302 5.28 -27.26 17.10
CA PRO A 302 4.91 -25.95 16.56
C PRO A 302 3.47 -25.89 16.07
N SER A 303 2.76 -24.85 16.47
CA SER A 303 1.37 -24.60 16.08
C SER A 303 1.09 -23.11 15.98
N GLY A 304 0.05 -22.77 15.24
CA GLY A 304 -0.33 -21.40 15.01
C GLY A 304 -1.70 -21.25 14.39
N GLU A 305 -2.00 -20.03 13.98
CA GLU A 305 -3.29 -19.63 13.43
C GLU A 305 -3.13 -19.21 11.97
N TRP A 306 -4.20 -19.36 11.19
CA TRP A 306 -4.24 -18.95 9.80
C TRP A 306 -5.63 -18.42 9.45
N SER A 307 -5.67 -17.60 8.40
CA SER A 307 -6.93 -17.11 7.81
C SER A 307 -6.75 -16.86 6.33
N VAL A 308 -7.80 -17.10 5.54
CA VAL A 308 -7.89 -16.83 4.10
C VAL A 308 -9.22 -16.19 3.74
N VAL A 309 -9.20 -15.41 2.67
CA VAL A 309 -10.40 -14.85 2.03
C VAL A 309 -10.35 -15.23 0.54
N CYS A 310 -11.38 -15.90 0.04
CA CYS A 310 -11.48 -16.36 -1.35
C CYS A 310 -12.22 -15.38 -2.24
N ASN A 311 -13.40 -14.98 -1.79
CA ASN A 311 -14.30 -14.03 -2.42
C ASN A 311 -15.18 -13.38 -1.35
N GLN A 312 -16.18 -12.60 -1.77
CA GLN A 312 -17.08 -11.81 -0.91
C GLN A 312 -17.85 -12.61 0.13
N ALA A 313 -18.15 -13.88 -0.14
CA ALA A 313 -19.00 -14.69 0.71
C ALA A 313 -18.22 -15.80 1.41
N LEU A 314 -16.97 -16.04 1.05
CA LEU A 314 -16.23 -17.22 1.48
C LEU A 314 -14.87 -16.87 2.07
N SER A 315 -14.76 -17.07 3.38
CA SER A 315 -13.53 -16.93 4.15
C SER A 315 -13.38 -18.13 5.09
N ALA A 316 -12.15 -18.43 5.48
CA ALA A 316 -11.90 -19.50 6.43
C ALA A 316 -10.72 -19.18 7.33
N ALA A 317 -10.76 -19.72 8.54
CA ALA A 317 -9.71 -19.56 9.52
C ALA A 317 -9.59 -20.82 10.37
N GLY A 318 -8.45 -20.96 11.02
CA GLY A 318 -8.26 -22.07 11.95
C GLY A 318 -6.85 -22.14 12.47
N THR A 319 -6.41 -23.36 12.73
CA THR A 319 -5.09 -23.64 13.30
C THR A 319 -4.27 -24.55 12.40
N PHE A 320 -2.95 -24.48 12.56
CA PHE A 320 -2.05 -25.45 11.98
C PHE A 320 -1.17 -26.07 13.04
N ARG A 321 -0.71 -27.29 12.76
CA ARG A 321 0.26 -28.01 13.59
C ARG A 321 1.32 -28.67 12.71
N SER A 322 2.58 -28.43 13.05
CA SER A 322 3.73 -28.98 12.34
C SER A 322 4.48 -29.98 13.21
N LEU A 323 4.38 -31.27 12.88
CA LEU A 323 5.09 -32.30 13.63
C LEU A 323 6.56 -32.42 13.21
N LYS A 324 6.86 -32.11 11.94
CA LYS A 324 8.21 -32.16 11.36
C LYS A 324 8.43 -30.92 10.50
N ARG A 325 9.67 -30.45 10.41
CA ARG A 325 10.00 -29.29 9.56
C ARG A 325 9.54 -29.57 8.12
N GLY A 326 8.86 -28.60 7.53
CA GLY A 326 8.30 -28.68 6.19
C GLY A 326 7.02 -29.49 6.06
N HIS A 327 6.55 -30.15 7.12
CA HIS A 327 5.31 -30.93 7.09
C HIS A 327 4.34 -30.50 8.18
N GLY A 328 3.06 -30.37 7.84
CA GLY A 328 2.05 -30.09 8.85
C GLY A 328 0.64 -30.29 8.37
N LYS A 329 -0.27 -30.21 9.33
CA LYS A 329 -1.71 -30.26 9.13
C LYS A 329 -2.29 -28.89 9.40
N ILE A 330 -3.25 -28.50 8.59
CA ILE A 330 -4.01 -27.26 8.70
C ILE A 330 -5.48 -27.66 8.82
N GLU A 331 -6.13 -27.18 9.87
CA GLU A 331 -7.53 -27.45 10.15
C GLU A 331 -8.22 -26.10 10.41
N GLY A 332 -9.45 -25.97 9.96
CA GLY A 332 -10.22 -24.75 10.18
C GLY A 332 -11.65 -24.90 9.72
N GLU A 333 -12.37 -23.81 9.84
CA GLU A 333 -13.77 -23.72 9.44
C GLU A 333 -13.96 -22.43 8.62
N ASP A 334 -14.88 -22.50 7.68
CA ASP A 334 -15.31 -21.31 6.96
C ASP A 334 -16.43 -20.56 7.70
N ASN A 335 -16.81 -19.41 7.17
CA ASN A 335 -17.90 -18.58 7.70
C ASN A 335 -19.30 -19.23 7.58
N TYR A 336 -19.40 -20.47 7.08
CA TYR A 336 -20.60 -21.30 7.06
C TYR A 336 -20.46 -22.55 7.95
N ASN A 337 -19.45 -22.60 8.83
CA ASN A 337 -19.12 -23.74 9.70
C ASN A 337 -18.79 -25.04 8.94
N ARG A 338 -18.35 -24.94 7.68
CA ARG A 338 -17.89 -26.11 6.90
C ARG A 338 -16.41 -26.33 7.16
N LYS A 339 -16.02 -27.59 7.30
CA LYS A 339 -14.66 -27.93 7.71
C LYS A 339 -13.67 -27.87 6.55
N ILE A 340 -12.46 -27.41 6.87
CA ILE A 340 -11.32 -27.41 5.96
C ILE A 340 -10.20 -28.23 6.57
N TYR A 341 -9.69 -29.17 5.78
CA TYR A 341 -8.56 -30.02 6.15
C TYR A 341 -7.52 -29.98 5.05
N MET A 342 -6.32 -29.49 5.37
CA MET A 342 -5.20 -29.45 4.45
C MET A 342 -3.93 -29.98 5.09
N SER A 343 -2.98 -30.35 4.26
CA SER A 343 -1.62 -30.69 4.65
C SER A 343 -0.64 -29.93 3.78
N TYR A 344 0.51 -29.59 4.34
CA TYR A 344 1.61 -29.03 3.56
C TYR A 344 2.84 -29.93 3.61
N ASN A 345 3.61 -29.90 2.53
CA ASN A 345 4.87 -30.62 2.36
C ASN A 345 5.93 -29.81 1.60
#